data_AF-A0A0D8XY43-F1
#
_entry.id   AF-A0A0D8XY43-F1
#
_cell.length_a   1.000
_cell.length_b   1.000
_cell.length_c   1.000
_cell.angle_alpha   90.00
_cell.angle_beta   90.00
_cell.angle_gamma   90.00
#
_symmetry.space_group_name_H-M   'P 1'
#
loop_
_entity.id
_entity.type
_entity.pdbx_description
1 polymer ?
#
loop_
_entity_poly.entity_id
_entity_poly.type
_entity_poly.pdbx_seq_one_letter_code
_entity_poly.pdbx_strand_id
1 'polypeptide(L)'
;MVVMYLRYSLIAVLIRDSDRVMEKVNIISFCVGLVGGFSMLIVANFQQTAVITIHLLAACVCFGSGCLYTILHSWITLRMYPLYTNRCIGVIRATIAVITTTCFLIAVGFGLYASHEFHRYYPNLPTPRPWNRKLWQPGYEFHVVSAIAEWITAVAHVAFILTYTRDFEKIRVTLYIESLVSHLSHSPIMPSFNDMRDL
;
A
#
# COMPACT_ATOMS: atom_id res chain seq x y z
N MET A 1 3.02 -4.87 4.80
CA MET A 1 3.10 -6.16 4.06
C MET A 1 2.26 -7.26 4.72
N VAL A 2 2.37 -7.52 6.03
CA VAL A 2 1.55 -8.54 6.74
C VAL A 2 0.05 -8.37 6.49
N VAL A 3 -0.49 -7.16 6.64
CA VAL A 3 -1.90 -6.86 6.35
C VAL A 3 -2.29 -7.23 4.92
N MET A 4 -1.42 -6.97 3.94
CA MET A 4 -1.69 -7.29 2.53
C MET A 4 -1.75 -8.81 2.32
N TYR A 5 -0.86 -9.55 2.98
CA TYR A 5 -0.87 -11.00 2.96
C TYR A 5 -2.13 -11.57 3.62
N LEU A 6 -2.49 -11.10 4.81
CA LEU A 6 -3.73 -11.52 5.49
C LEU A 6 -4.96 -11.25 4.63
N ARG A 7 -5.01 -10.09 3.96
CA ARG A 7 -6.12 -9.76 3.07
C ARG A 7 -6.16 -10.67 1.85
N TYR A 8 -5.02 -10.91 1.22
CA TYR A 8 -4.88 -11.84 0.09
C TYR A 8 -5.37 -13.23 0.47
N SER A 9 -4.87 -13.78 1.58
CA SER A 9 -5.21 -15.13 2.05
C SER A 9 -6.69 -15.25 2.41
N LEU A 10 -7.27 -14.24 3.05
CA LEU A 10 -8.71 -14.21 3.33
C LEU A 10 -9.54 -14.31 2.05
N ILE A 11 -9.23 -13.51 1.03
CA ILE A 11 -9.95 -13.53 -0.24
C ILE A 11 -9.77 -14.88 -0.95
N ALA A 12 -8.55 -15.43 -0.96
CA ALA A 12 -8.26 -16.73 -1.57
C ALA A 12 -9.06 -17.87 -0.92
N VAL A 13 -9.23 -17.84 0.41
CA VAL A 13 -10.04 -18.82 1.15
C VAL A 13 -11.53 -18.68 0.83
N LEU A 14 -12.05 -17.46 0.77
CA LEU A 14 -13.49 -17.22 0.55
C LEU A 14 -13.96 -17.58 -0.87
N ILE A 15 -13.10 -17.40 -1.88
CA ILE A 15 -13.49 -17.51 -3.30
C ILE A 15 -13.33 -18.93 -3.87
N ARG A 16 -12.64 -19.85 -3.15
CA ARG A 16 -12.27 -21.22 -3.57
C ARG A 16 -12.94 -21.72 -4.87
N ASP A 17 -12.15 -21.76 -5.94
CA ASP A 17 -12.46 -22.31 -7.27
C ASP A 17 -13.68 -21.74 -8.02
N SER A 18 -14.29 -20.65 -7.51
CA SER A 18 -15.57 -20.14 -8.02
C SER A 18 -15.42 -19.00 -9.05
N ASP A 19 -14.38 -18.16 -8.94
CA ASP A 19 -14.16 -17.00 -9.83
C ASP A 19 -12.65 -16.79 -10.12
N ARG A 20 -12.22 -17.23 -11.30
CA ARG A 20 -10.82 -17.14 -11.77
C ARG A 20 -10.36 -15.70 -12.07
N VAL A 21 -11.29 -14.77 -12.32
CA VAL A 21 -10.94 -13.35 -12.50
C VAL A 21 -10.63 -12.74 -11.14
N MET A 22 -11.46 -13.01 -10.14
CA MET A 22 -11.23 -12.55 -8.78
C MET A 22 -9.90 -13.06 -8.22
N GLU A 23 -9.58 -14.34 -8.45
CA GLU A 23 -8.30 -14.93 -8.04
C GLU A 23 -7.10 -14.18 -8.65
N LYS A 24 -7.11 -13.96 -9.98
CA LYS A 24 -6.04 -13.21 -10.66
C LYS A 24 -5.91 -11.80 -10.12
N VAL A 25 -7.02 -11.09 -9.94
CA VAL A 25 -6.99 -9.72 -9.43
C VAL A 25 -6.52 -9.67 -7.97
N ASN A 26 -6.87 -10.68 -7.15
CA ASN A 26 -6.37 -10.80 -5.79
C ASN A 26 -4.83 -10.97 -5.78
N ILE A 27 -4.28 -11.85 -6.62
CA ILE A 27 -2.82 -12.02 -6.77
C ILE A 27 -2.15 -10.71 -7.24
N ILE A 28 -2.69 -10.07 -8.28
CA ILE A 28 -2.15 -8.80 -8.79
C ILE A 28 -2.16 -7.74 -7.68
N SER A 29 -3.28 -7.60 -6.96
CA SER A 29 -3.40 -6.63 -5.87
C SER A 29 -2.40 -6.91 -4.75
N PHE A 30 -2.14 -8.18 -4.44
CA PHE A 30 -1.12 -8.56 -3.47
C PHE A 30 0.29 -8.16 -3.93
N CYS A 31 0.66 -8.48 -5.17
CA CYS A 31 1.95 -8.08 -5.75
C CYS A 31 2.14 -6.56 -5.74
N VAL A 32 1.12 -5.80 -6.16
CA VAL A 32 1.12 -4.34 -6.11
C VAL A 32 1.31 -3.84 -4.68
N GLY A 33 0.62 -4.44 -3.71
CA GLY A 33 0.77 -4.12 -2.29
C GLY A 33 2.16 -4.43 -1.73
N LEU A 34 2.83 -5.48 -2.21
CA LEU A 34 4.23 -5.78 -1.86
C LEU A 34 5.18 -4.73 -2.43
N VAL A 35 5.02 -4.37 -3.71
CA VAL A 35 5.82 -3.31 -4.35
C VAL A 35 5.72 -2.01 -3.54
N GLY A 36 4.49 -1.58 -3.20
CA GLY A 36 4.29 -0.40 -2.37
C GLY A 36 4.90 -0.52 -0.98
N GLY A 37 4.79 -1.69 -0.35
CA GLY A 37 5.43 -1.98 0.92
C GLY A 37 6.96 -1.84 0.87
N PHE A 38 7.61 -2.36 -0.18
CA PHE A 38 9.05 -2.23 -0.34
C PHE A 38 9.46 -0.79 -0.62
N SER A 39 8.71 -0.07 -1.45
CA SER A 39 8.94 1.36 -1.68
C SER A 39 8.81 2.19 -0.41
N MET A 40 7.86 1.87 0.47
CA MET A 40 7.73 2.52 1.78
C MET A 40 8.99 2.34 2.65
N LEU A 41 9.65 1.16 2.60
CA LEU A 41 10.91 0.96 3.30
C LEU A 41 12.00 1.88 2.75
N ILE A 42 12.05 2.09 1.43
CA ILE A 42 13.02 3.02 0.81
C ILE A 42 12.70 4.46 1.24
N VAL A 43 11.44 4.91 1.16
CA VAL A 43 11.02 6.25 1.60
C VAL A 43 11.40 6.51 3.06
N ALA A 44 11.23 5.50 3.94
CA ALA A 44 11.54 5.60 5.36
C ALA A 44 13.04 5.68 5.65
N ASN A 45 13.89 5.05 4.84
CA ASN A 45 15.34 4.98 5.09
C ASN A 45 16.14 6.04 4.30
N PHE A 46 15.68 6.44 3.12
CA PHE A 46 16.32 7.45 2.30
C PHE A 46 15.59 8.77 2.46
N GLN A 47 16.09 9.63 3.36
CA GLN A 47 15.47 10.93 3.62
C GLN A 47 15.50 11.83 2.37
N GLN A 48 14.39 12.52 2.13
CA GLN A 48 14.28 13.53 1.06
C GLN A 48 15.39 14.60 1.15
N THR A 49 15.86 14.88 2.36
CA THR A 49 16.87 15.89 2.67
C THR A 49 18.27 15.50 2.23
N ALA A 50 18.57 14.20 2.14
CA ALA A 50 19.88 13.65 1.83
C ALA A 50 19.97 13.15 0.39
N VAL A 51 18.95 12.41 -0.09
CA VAL A 51 18.98 11.78 -1.42
C VAL A 51 17.63 11.94 -2.13
N ILE A 52 17.33 13.16 -2.57
CA ILE A 52 16.02 13.55 -3.12
C ILE A 52 15.55 12.67 -4.29
N THR A 53 16.44 12.31 -5.21
CA THR A 53 16.08 11.53 -6.40
C THR A 53 15.54 10.14 -6.04
N ILE A 54 16.25 9.44 -5.13
CA ILE A 54 15.82 8.11 -4.66
C ILE A 54 14.52 8.25 -3.86
N HIS A 55 14.43 9.26 -2.98
CA HIS A 55 13.24 9.49 -2.17
C HIS A 55 12.00 9.74 -3.04
N LEU A 56 12.07 10.65 -4.02
CA LEU A 56 10.95 10.99 -4.88
C LEU A 56 10.54 9.81 -5.77
N LEU A 57 11.50 9.08 -6.33
CA LEU A 57 11.21 7.86 -7.10
C LEU A 57 10.47 6.84 -6.23
N ALA A 58 10.99 6.58 -5.02
CA ALA A 58 10.38 5.65 -4.09
C ALA A 58 8.98 6.12 -3.63
N ALA A 59 8.79 7.42 -3.39
CA ALA A 59 7.50 8.00 -3.03
C ALA A 59 6.46 7.83 -4.15
N CYS A 60 6.85 8.09 -5.41
CA CYS A 60 5.99 7.85 -6.57
C CYS A 60 5.57 6.38 -6.69
N VAL A 61 6.51 5.43 -6.53
CA VAL A 61 6.18 4.00 -6.57
C VAL A 61 5.33 3.60 -5.37
N CYS A 62 5.63 4.10 -4.17
CA CYS A 62 4.89 3.83 -2.94
C CYS A 62 3.43 4.29 -3.04
N PHE A 63 3.19 5.57 -3.29
CA PHE A 63 1.84 6.12 -3.36
C PHE A 63 1.10 5.68 -4.62
N GLY A 64 1.78 5.54 -5.76
CA GLY A 64 1.18 5.07 -7.01
C GLY A 64 0.70 3.61 -6.91
N SER A 65 1.55 2.71 -6.42
CA SER A 65 1.14 1.32 -6.15
C SER A 65 0.08 1.25 -5.04
N GLY A 66 0.14 2.12 -4.03
CA GLY A 66 -0.92 2.28 -3.04
C GLY A 66 -2.26 2.65 -3.68
N CYS A 67 -2.30 3.59 -4.63
CA CYS A 67 -3.53 3.95 -5.34
C CYS A 67 -4.08 2.74 -6.09
N LEU A 68 -3.25 2.05 -6.88
CA LEU A 68 -3.63 0.83 -7.59
C LEU A 68 -4.17 -0.24 -6.62
N TYR A 69 -3.51 -0.45 -5.48
CA TYR A 69 -3.94 -1.36 -4.43
C TYR A 69 -5.35 -1.02 -3.93
N THR A 70 -5.60 0.25 -3.59
CA THR A 70 -6.92 0.69 -3.10
C THR A 70 -8.02 0.55 -4.15
N ILE A 71 -7.73 0.81 -5.43
CA ILE A 71 -8.68 0.63 -6.54
C ILE A 71 -9.02 -0.86 -6.69
N LEU A 72 -8.01 -1.73 -6.80
CA LEU A 72 -8.21 -3.17 -6.97
C LEU A 72 -8.98 -3.76 -5.79
N HIS A 73 -8.65 -3.42 -4.55
CA HIS A 73 -9.37 -3.94 -3.38
C HIS A 73 -10.76 -3.35 -3.20
N SER A 74 -11.02 -2.13 -3.66
CA SER A 74 -12.38 -1.59 -3.71
C SER A 74 -13.23 -2.38 -4.69
N TRP A 75 -12.69 -2.65 -5.89
CA TRP A 75 -13.35 -3.47 -6.89
C TRP A 75 -13.61 -4.90 -6.41
N ILE A 76 -12.61 -5.55 -5.79
CA ILE A 76 -12.79 -6.87 -5.17
C ILE A 76 -13.90 -6.82 -4.11
N THR A 77 -13.89 -5.82 -3.23
CA THR A 77 -14.89 -5.72 -2.16
C THR A 77 -16.31 -5.56 -2.70
N LEU A 78 -16.49 -4.80 -3.79
CA LEU A 78 -17.77 -4.64 -4.47
C LEU A 78 -18.22 -5.93 -5.17
N ARG A 79 -17.29 -6.71 -5.75
CA ARG A 79 -17.58 -8.01 -6.37
C ARG A 79 -17.91 -9.10 -5.35
N MET A 80 -17.41 -8.97 -4.13
CA MET A 80 -17.73 -9.88 -3.02
C MET A 80 -19.14 -9.66 -2.44
N TYR A 81 -19.82 -8.55 -2.77
CA TYR A 81 -21.23 -8.34 -2.41
C TYR A 81 -22.15 -9.11 -3.38
N PRO A 82 -23.24 -9.74 -2.92
CA PRO A 82 -23.74 -9.77 -1.54
C PRO A 82 -23.24 -10.94 -0.68
N LEU A 83 -22.45 -11.85 -1.25
CA LEU A 83 -22.15 -13.15 -0.63
C LEU A 83 -21.22 -13.07 0.59
N TYR A 84 -20.21 -12.20 0.55
CA TYR A 84 -19.15 -12.17 1.55
C TYR A 84 -18.96 -10.80 2.22
N THR A 85 -19.48 -9.73 1.63
CA THR A 85 -19.34 -8.35 2.13
C THR A 85 -20.67 -7.62 2.12
N ASN A 86 -20.77 -6.57 2.95
CA ASN A 86 -21.90 -5.65 2.87
C ASN A 86 -21.65 -4.57 1.79
N ARG A 87 -22.71 -3.95 1.27
CA ARG A 87 -22.57 -2.90 0.25
C ARG A 87 -21.90 -1.63 0.79
N CYS A 88 -22.14 -1.31 2.07
CA CYS A 88 -21.62 -0.11 2.72
C CYS A 88 -20.09 -0.05 2.71
N ILE A 89 -19.40 -1.15 3.07
CA ILE A 89 -17.94 -1.21 3.10
C ILE A 89 -17.35 -1.11 1.69
N GLY A 90 -18.03 -1.67 0.69
CA GLY A 90 -17.65 -1.52 -0.71
C GLY A 90 -17.67 -0.05 -1.16
N VAL A 91 -18.73 0.69 -0.78
CA VAL A 91 -18.83 2.14 -1.07
C VAL A 91 -17.76 2.93 -0.32
N ILE A 92 -17.56 2.68 0.98
CA ILE A 92 -16.52 3.36 1.78
C ILE A 92 -15.14 3.19 1.14
N ARG A 93 -14.76 1.95 0.80
CA ARG A 93 -13.47 1.66 0.17
C ARG A 93 -13.33 2.34 -1.19
N ALA A 94 -14.37 2.30 -2.02
CA ALA A 94 -14.38 2.97 -3.31
C ALA A 94 -14.22 4.50 -3.17
N THR A 95 -14.91 5.12 -2.21
CA THR A 95 -14.77 6.55 -1.93
C THR A 95 -13.34 6.90 -1.51
N ILE A 96 -12.75 6.13 -0.60
CA ILE A 96 -11.35 6.34 -0.18
C ILE A 96 -10.40 6.15 -1.37
N ALA A 97 -10.61 5.15 -2.23
CA ALA A 97 -9.79 4.93 -3.42
C ALA A 97 -9.85 6.11 -4.40
N VAL A 98 -11.04 6.69 -4.62
CA VAL A 98 -11.20 7.91 -5.44
C VAL A 98 -10.46 9.09 -4.82
N ILE A 99 -10.68 9.37 -3.53
CA ILE A 99 -10.00 10.47 -2.82
C ILE A 99 -8.49 10.33 -2.93
N THR A 100 -7.98 9.14 -2.58
CA THR A 100 -6.54 8.83 -2.62
C THR A 100 -5.96 9.04 -4.02
N THR A 101 -6.62 8.54 -5.05
CA THR A 101 -6.14 8.64 -6.44
C THR A 101 -6.16 10.08 -6.93
N THR A 102 -7.23 10.83 -6.65
CA THR A 102 -7.32 12.25 -7.02
C THR A 102 -6.26 13.08 -6.30
N CYS A 103 -6.09 12.90 -4.98
CA CYS A 103 -5.07 13.60 -4.21
C CYS A 103 -3.66 13.25 -4.67
N PHE A 104 -3.37 11.99 -5.02
CA PHE A 104 -2.07 11.62 -5.57
C PHE A 104 -1.77 12.31 -6.89
N LEU A 105 -2.75 12.36 -7.81
CA LEU A 105 -2.60 13.06 -9.08
C LEU A 105 -2.41 14.58 -8.89
N ILE A 106 -3.13 15.19 -7.95
CA ILE A 106 -2.93 16.59 -7.58
C ILE A 106 -1.53 16.80 -7.02
N ALA A 107 -1.06 15.96 -6.11
CA ALA A 107 0.28 16.04 -5.54
C ALA A 107 1.36 15.99 -6.62
N VAL A 108 1.33 14.99 -7.50
CA VAL A 108 2.31 14.87 -8.58
C VAL A 108 2.20 16.05 -9.56
N GLY A 109 0.99 16.40 -10.00
CA GLY A 109 0.78 17.46 -10.98
C GLY A 109 1.22 18.84 -10.48
N PHE A 110 0.78 19.23 -9.29
CA PHE A 110 1.14 20.52 -8.69
C PHE A 110 2.61 20.54 -8.25
N GLY A 111 3.19 19.41 -7.81
CA GLY A 111 4.60 19.31 -7.49
C GLY A 111 5.50 19.51 -8.71
N LEU A 112 5.15 18.88 -9.84
CA LEU A 112 5.83 19.11 -11.12
C LEU A 112 5.66 20.54 -11.61
N TYR A 113 4.46 21.09 -11.52
CA TYR A 113 4.18 22.46 -11.93
C TYR A 113 4.92 23.49 -11.07
N ALA A 114 4.97 23.30 -9.75
CA ALA A 114 5.76 24.11 -8.84
C ALA A 114 7.26 24.08 -9.19
N SER A 115 7.79 22.89 -9.50
CA SER A 115 9.18 22.73 -9.93
C SER A 115 9.44 23.43 -11.26
N HIS A 116 8.53 23.31 -12.23
CA HIS A 116 8.63 23.99 -13.51
C HIS A 116 8.64 25.52 -13.35
N GLU A 117 7.69 26.08 -12.59
CA GLU A 117 7.64 27.51 -12.31
C GLU A 117 8.89 28.01 -11.61
N PHE A 118 9.45 27.24 -10.67
CA PHE A 118 10.70 27.62 -10.01
C PHE A 118 11.88 27.70 -10.99
N HIS A 119 12.09 26.67 -11.82
CA HIS A 119 13.22 26.62 -12.75
C HIS A 119 13.11 27.61 -13.92
N ARG A 120 11.91 28.11 -14.21
CA ARG A 120 11.72 29.21 -15.16
C ARG A 120 12.47 30.48 -14.74
N TYR A 121 12.56 30.75 -13.43
CA TYR A 121 13.31 31.89 -12.88
C TYR A 121 14.72 31.50 -12.43
N TYR A 122 14.90 30.24 -11.99
CA TYR A 122 16.16 29.74 -11.44
C TYR A 122 16.59 28.41 -12.09
N PRO A 123 17.07 28.43 -13.34
CA PRO A 123 17.29 27.20 -14.13
C PRO A 123 18.40 26.29 -13.58
N ASN A 124 19.38 26.87 -12.88
CA ASN A 124 20.55 26.14 -12.37
C ASN A 124 20.45 25.81 -10.86
N LEU A 125 19.36 26.21 -10.20
CA LEU A 125 19.17 25.93 -8.77
C LEU A 125 18.29 24.69 -8.61
N PRO A 126 18.57 23.83 -7.61
CA PRO A 126 17.69 22.70 -7.30
C PRO A 126 16.32 23.20 -6.84
N THR A 127 15.27 22.42 -7.13
CA THR A 127 13.91 22.70 -6.65
C THR A 127 13.92 22.98 -5.14
N PRO A 128 13.35 24.10 -4.70
CA PRO A 128 13.34 24.46 -3.30
C PRO A 128 12.45 23.51 -2.52
N ARG A 129 12.81 23.32 -1.25
CA ARG A 129 11.97 22.57 -0.32
C ARG A 129 10.77 23.44 0.11
N PRO A 130 9.60 22.84 0.38
CA PRO A 130 8.41 23.58 0.81
C PRO A 130 8.66 24.41 2.08
N TRP A 131 9.53 23.91 2.97
CA TRP A 131 9.79 24.50 4.28
C TRP A 131 11.20 25.12 4.38
N ASN A 132 11.66 25.79 3.31
CA ASN A 132 12.97 26.45 3.30
C ASN A 132 12.99 27.84 3.97
N ARG A 133 11.87 28.26 4.60
CA ARG A 133 11.65 29.58 5.23
C ARG A 133 11.71 30.78 4.28
N LYS A 134 11.85 30.56 2.97
CA LYS A 134 11.78 31.61 1.94
C LYS A 134 10.37 31.65 1.38
N LEU A 135 9.57 32.57 1.91
CA LEU A 135 8.21 32.82 1.43
C LEU A 135 8.26 33.44 0.01
N TRP A 136 7.20 33.24 -0.78
CA TRP A 136 6.98 33.90 -2.08
C TRP A 136 7.95 33.52 -3.20
N GLN A 137 8.51 32.32 -3.16
CA GLN A 137 9.27 31.81 -4.31
C GLN A 137 8.33 31.45 -5.48
N PRO A 138 8.79 31.58 -6.74
CA PRO A 138 8.02 31.11 -7.88
C PRO A 138 7.63 29.64 -7.68
N GLY A 139 6.34 29.33 -7.83
CA GLY A 139 5.81 27.99 -7.61
C GLY A 139 5.46 27.62 -6.17
N TYR A 140 5.66 28.50 -5.17
CA TYR A 140 5.43 28.19 -3.75
C TYR A 140 3.99 27.73 -3.46
N GLU A 141 2.97 28.47 -3.93
CA GLU A 141 1.56 28.12 -3.71
C GLU A 141 1.21 26.73 -4.28
N PHE A 142 1.71 26.42 -5.49
CA PHE A 142 1.51 25.11 -6.09
C PHE A 142 2.20 24.00 -5.29
N HIS A 143 3.38 24.30 -4.74
CA HIS A 143 4.09 23.36 -3.87
C HIS A 143 3.31 23.10 -2.56
N VAL A 144 2.67 24.12 -1.99
CA VAL A 144 1.81 23.96 -0.79
C VAL A 144 0.61 23.07 -1.10
N VAL A 145 -0.09 23.32 -2.22
CA VAL A 145 -1.21 22.48 -2.66
C VAL A 145 -0.76 21.03 -2.87
N SER A 146 0.39 20.84 -3.53
CA SER A 146 1.01 19.52 -3.70
C SER A 146 1.24 18.81 -2.37
N ALA A 147 1.85 19.51 -1.40
CA ALA A 147 2.15 18.94 -0.09
C ALA A 147 0.88 18.57 0.66
N ILE A 148 -0.15 19.42 0.67
CA ILE A 148 -1.44 19.10 1.31
C ILE A 148 -2.05 17.84 0.68
N ALA A 149 -2.05 17.76 -0.65
CA ALA A 149 -2.59 16.60 -1.36
C ALA A 149 -1.79 15.31 -1.10
N GLU A 150 -0.47 15.40 -0.96
CA GLU A 150 0.39 14.28 -0.56
C GLU A 150 0.02 13.77 0.84
N TRP A 151 -0.13 14.66 1.83
CA TRP A 151 -0.53 14.28 3.19
C TRP A 151 -1.92 13.64 3.24
N ILE A 152 -2.88 14.17 2.48
CA ILE A 152 -4.21 13.57 2.37
C ILE A 152 -4.11 12.16 1.77
N THR A 153 -3.28 11.98 0.73
CA THR A 153 -3.03 10.66 0.12
C THR A 153 -2.51 9.67 1.15
N ALA A 154 -1.48 10.05 1.91
CA ALA A 154 -0.88 9.19 2.93
C ALA A 154 -1.89 8.80 4.03
N VAL A 155 -2.66 9.76 4.55
CA VAL A 155 -3.69 9.50 5.56
C VAL A 155 -4.81 8.61 4.99
N ALA A 156 -5.22 8.85 3.75
CA ALA A 156 -6.25 8.06 3.09
C ALA A 156 -5.81 6.60 2.84
N HIS A 157 -4.54 6.35 2.48
CA HIS A 157 -4.00 4.99 2.41
C HIS A 157 -4.06 4.28 3.75
N VAL A 158 -3.68 4.95 4.84
CA VAL A 158 -3.76 4.38 6.20
C VAL A 158 -5.23 4.11 6.55
N ALA A 159 -6.12 5.06 6.33
CA ALA A 159 -7.55 4.90 6.56
C ALA A 159 -8.14 3.72 5.77
N PHE A 160 -7.71 3.52 4.52
CA PHE A 160 -8.09 2.37 3.70
C PHE A 160 -7.69 1.06 4.36
N ILE A 161 -6.44 0.95 4.83
CA ILE A 161 -5.93 -0.25 5.52
C ILE A 161 -6.74 -0.52 6.80
N LEU A 162 -7.08 0.53 7.56
CA LEU A 162 -7.90 0.41 8.77
C LEU A 162 -9.31 -0.14 8.49
N THR A 163 -9.83 0.01 7.26
CA THR A 163 -11.11 -0.62 6.90
C THR A 163 -11.05 -2.15 6.94
N TYR A 164 -9.86 -2.77 6.96
CA TYR A 164 -9.71 -4.22 7.07
C TYR A 164 -9.86 -4.77 8.49
N THR A 165 -9.80 -3.92 9.52
CA THR A 165 -9.92 -4.37 10.92
C THR A 165 -11.18 -5.22 11.12
N ARG A 166 -12.33 -4.77 10.59
CA ARG A 166 -13.61 -5.49 10.69
C ARG A 166 -13.63 -6.80 9.90
N ASP A 167 -12.81 -6.93 8.87
CA ASP A 167 -12.69 -8.18 8.11
C ASP A 167 -11.80 -9.17 8.86
N PHE A 168 -10.74 -8.67 9.50
CA PHE A 168 -9.81 -9.49 10.27
C PHE A 168 -10.36 -9.93 11.64
N GLU A 169 -11.35 -9.24 12.20
CA GLU A 169 -12.13 -9.72 13.35
C GLU A 169 -12.79 -11.09 13.10
N LYS A 170 -12.96 -11.49 11.83
CA LYS A 170 -13.66 -12.72 11.44
C LYS A 170 -12.74 -13.89 11.10
N ILE A 171 -11.42 -13.71 11.16
CA ILE A 171 -10.45 -14.75 10.77
C ILE A 171 -9.67 -15.25 11.98
N ARG A 172 -9.39 -16.55 12.00
CA ARG A 172 -8.43 -17.17 12.92
C ARG A 172 -7.18 -17.54 12.13
N VAL A 173 -6.03 -17.02 12.54
CA VAL A 173 -4.73 -17.40 11.99
C VAL A 173 -4.00 -18.22 13.05
N THR A 174 -3.70 -19.47 12.74
CA THR A 174 -2.93 -20.36 13.61
C THR A 174 -1.55 -20.56 13.00
N LEU A 175 -0.49 -20.14 13.71
CA LEU A 175 0.90 -20.42 13.36
C LEU A 175 1.44 -21.47 14.33
N TYR A 176 1.83 -22.63 13.83
CA TYR A 176 2.43 -23.70 14.62
C TYR A 176 3.91 -23.80 14.29
N ILE A 177 4.76 -23.77 15.32
CA ILE A 177 6.21 -23.94 15.22
C ILE A 177 6.56 -25.16 16.05
N GLU A 178 7.05 -26.22 15.41
CA GLU A 178 7.48 -27.45 16.06
C GLU A 178 8.97 -27.65 15.87
N SER A 179 9.67 -27.97 16.95
CA SER A 179 11.08 -28.34 16.86
C SER A 179 11.20 -29.82 16.53
N LEU A 180 11.59 -30.14 15.30
CA LEU A 180 11.84 -31.53 14.87
C LEU A 180 13.11 -32.14 15.49
N VAL A 181 13.87 -31.33 16.22
CA VAL A 181 15.12 -31.70 16.91
C VAL A 181 15.26 -30.94 18.21
N SER A 182 15.92 -31.54 19.20
CA SER A 182 16.30 -30.84 20.44
C SER A 182 17.54 -29.96 20.26
N HIS A 183 18.32 -30.18 19.20
CA HIS A 183 19.54 -29.42 18.89
C HIS A 183 19.67 -29.23 17.38
N LEU A 184 19.96 -28.00 16.92
CA LEU A 184 19.96 -27.62 15.50
C LEU A 184 21.01 -28.33 14.63
N SER A 185 22.00 -28.99 15.23
CA SER A 185 22.98 -29.81 14.51
C SER A 185 22.56 -31.27 14.34
N HIS A 186 21.46 -31.70 14.95
CA HIS A 186 20.95 -33.06 14.80
C HIS A 186 20.08 -33.17 13.55
N SER A 187 20.04 -34.37 12.98
CA SER A 187 19.13 -34.66 11.87
C SER A 187 17.68 -34.68 12.38
N PRO A 188 16.72 -34.13 11.61
CA PRO A 188 15.32 -34.16 11.97
C PRO A 188 14.83 -35.60 12.11
N ILE A 189 14.13 -35.87 13.21
CA ILE A 189 13.41 -37.13 13.37
C ILE A 189 12.20 -37.02 12.43
N MET A 190 12.23 -37.71 11.29
CA MET A 190 11.04 -37.77 10.44
C MET A 190 9.94 -38.50 11.21
N PRO A 191 8.77 -37.87 11.44
CA PRO A 191 7.63 -38.58 12.00
C PRO A 191 7.30 -39.77 11.11
N SER A 192 7.03 -40.93 11.70
CA SER A 192 6.58 -42.06 10.91
C SER A 192 5.17 -41.75 10.38
N PHE A 193 4.78 -42.33 9.25
CA PHE A 193 3.43 -42.15 8.67
C PHE A 193 2.27 -42.50 9.64
N ASN A 194 2.57 -43.14 10.78
CA ASN A 194 1.59 -43.47 11.80
C ASN A 194 1.35 -42.32 12.79
N ASP A 195 2.33 -41.46 13.04
CA ASP A 195 2.22 -40.35 14.01
C ASP A 195 1.40 -39.16 13.48
N MET A 196 1.18 -39.11 12.17
CA MET A 196 0.39 -38.05 11.50
C MET A 196 -1.13 -38.34 11.44
N ARG A 197 -1.60 -39.48 11.95
CA ARG A 197 -3.03 -39.85 11.89
C ARG A 197 -3.84 -39.41 13.11
N ASP A 198 -3.16 -38.97 14.18
CA ASP A 198 -3.76 -38.61 15.46
C ASP A 198 -3.84 -37.08 15.69
N LEU A 199 -3.62 -36.28 14.63
CA LEU A 199 -3.78 -34.82 14.58
C LEU A 199 -4.95 -34.44 13.66
#